data_AF-A0A3M3RHK7-F1
#
_entry.id   AF-A0A3M3RHK7-F1
#
_cell.length_a   1.000
_cell.length_b   1.000
_cell.length_c   1.000
_cell.angle_alpha   90.00
_cell.angle_beta   90.00
_cell.angle_gamma   90.00
#
_symmetry.space_group_name_H-M   'P 1'
#
loop_
_entity.id
_entity.type
_entity.pdbx_description
1 polymer ?
#
loop_
_entity_poly.entity_id
_entity_poly.type
_entity_poly.pdbx_seq_one_letter_code
_entity_poly.pdbx_strand_id
1 'polypeptide(L)'
;MCAWRQPRRRRDGPRAAPRTGTSQYISATICRKTPMNAFDRARQTAIAAAREARGTYRNGLVTPTAGVAPGITQANLIALPRDWAYDFLLYAQRNPKACPILDVSDAGSPTTLLAEGSDLRTDIPMYRIWRDGKLVEEVSDATQAWAEHDDMVAFLIGCSFTFETPLQEAGIEVRHITDGCNVPMYRTNRACRPAGRLHGEMVVSMRPIPADRVAEASAISGRYPSVHGAPVHVGEPGRLGINDLSRPDFGDAVSIKPGEVPVFWACGVTPQAAVMASGVPFAITHSPGYMFITDVPDSTYHV
;
A
#
# COMPACT_ATOMS: atom_id res chain seq x y z
N MET A 1 -46.50 -10.30 55.31
CA MET A 1 -46.20 -10.43 56.75
C MET A 1 -44.75 -10.04 56.95
N CYS A 2 -44.50 -8.78 57.35
CA CYS A 2 -44.10 -8.35 58.71
C CYS A 2 -42.57 -8.42 58.89
N ALA A 3 -41.77 -7.35 58.76
CA ALA A 3 -41.66 -6.08 59.51
C ALA A 3 -40.63 -6.13 60.67
N TRP A 4 -40.07 -4.94 60.98
CA TRP A 4 -39.28 -4.50 62.17
C TRP A 4 -37.75 -4.61 62.11
N ARG A 5 -36.92 -3.69 62.64
CA ARG A 5 -36.94 -2.25 63.00
C ARG A 5 -35.47 -1.90 63.38
N GLN A 6 -35.00 -0.66 63.14
CA GLN A 6 -33.80 -0.09 63.81
C GLN A 6 -34.15 0.47 65.20
N PRO A 7 -33.16 0.85 66.06
CA PRO A 7 -32.90 2.30 66.21
C PRO A 7 -31.48 2.77 66.62
N ARG A 8 -31.19 3.97 66.11
CA ARG A 8 -30.31 5.11 66.51
C ARG A 8 -29.84 5.29 67.97
N ARG A 9 -28.75 6.08 68.11
CA ARG A 9 -28.50 7.23 69.05
C ARG A 9 -27.13 7.87 68.67
N ARG A 10 -26.78 9.17 68.73
CA ARG A 10 -27.13 10.40 69.50
C ARG A 10 -26.59 11.63 68.70
N ARG A 11 -27.33 12.74 68.54
CA ARG A 11 -27.35 14.04 69.27
C ARG A 11 -26.15 15.01 69.06
N ASP A 12 -26.39 15.99 68.17
CA ASP A 12 -26.37 17.47 68.29
C ASP A 12 -25.47 18.23 69.29
N GLY A 13 -24.79 19.26 68.75
CA GLY A 13 -24.36 20.51 69.42
C GLY A 13 -23.57 21.46 68.49
N PRO A 14 -23.67 22.82 68.58
CA PRO A 14 -23.85 23.66 67.38
C PRO A 14 -22.78 24.73 67.04
N ARG A 15 -22.81 25.16 65.75
CA ARG A 15 -22.52 26.46 65.08
C ARG A 15 -21.29 27.32 65.46
N ALA A 16 -20.46 27.63 64.44
CA ALA A 16 -19.98 28.99 64.11
C ALA A 16 -19.38 29.04 62.67
N ALA A 17 -19.64 30.12 61.93
CA ALA A 17 -19.04 30.46 60.63
C ALA A 17 -18.00 31.60 60.81
N PRO A 18 -17.38 32.15 59.75
CA PRO A 18 -16.49 31.53 58.75
C PRO A 18 -15.06 32.14 58.84
N ARG A 19 -14.04 31.48 58.30
CA ARG A 19 -12.73 32.11 58.06
C ARG A 19 -12.22 31.82 56.64
N THR A 20 -11.88 32.92 56.00
CA THR A 20 -11.34 33.10 54.67
C THR A 20 -9.91 32.57 54.52
N GLY A 21 -9.64 31.96 53.38
CA GLY A 21 -8.32 31.93 52.74
C GLY A 21 -7.45 30.71 53.04
N THR A 22 -7.27 29.87 52.03
CA THR A 22 -5.94 29.33 51.67
C THR A 22 -5.96 28.82 50.22
N SER A 23 -5.13 29.50 49.42
CA SER A 23 -4.52 29.16 48.14
C SER A 23 -4.66 27.71 47.64
N GLN A 24 -5.31 27.55 46.47
CA GLN A 24 -5.20 26.37 45.62
C GLN A 24 -3.85 26.41 44.87
N TYR A 25 -2.90 25.56 45.27
CA TYR A 25 -1.79 25.20 44.39
C TYR A 25 -2.26 24.07 43.47
N ILE A 26 -2.82 24.43 42.31
CA ILE A 26 -2.92 23.50 41.17
C ILE A 26 -1.60 23.63 40.42
N SER A 27 -0.71 22.65 40.60
CA SER A 27 0.48 22.51 39.79
C SER A 27 0.06 22.12 38.38
N ALA A 28 -0.11 23.11 37.51
CA ALA A 28 -0.20 22.90 36.08
C ALA A 28 1.16 22.38 35.59
N THR A 29 1.29 21.06 35.49
CA THR A 29 2.38 20.47 34.71
C THR A 29 2.12 20.84 33.27
N ILE A 30 2.68 21.96 32.84
CA ILE A 30 2.81 22.31 31.42
C ILE A 30 3.68 21.21 30.82
N CYS A 31 3.04 20.25 30.17
CA CYS A 31 3.71 19.30 29.30
C CYS A 31 4.30 20.11 28.15
N ARG A 32 5.53 20.60 28.32
CA ARG A 32 6.29 21.26 27.26
C ARG A 32 6.43 20.22 26.15
N LYS A 33 5.67 20.38 25.06
CA LYS A 33 5.88 19.60 23.83
C LYS A 33 7.34 19.83 23.43
N THR A 34 8.14 18.78 23.47
CA THR A 34 9.51 18.80 22.94
C THR A 34 9.44 19.35 21.51
N PRO A 35 10.25 20.35 21.14
CA PRO A 35 10.25 20.86 19.78
C PRO A 35 10.53 19.69 18.83
N MET A 36 9.67 19.49 17.84
CA MET A 36 9.85 18.44 16.83
C MET A 36 11.23 18.58 16.19
N ASN A 37 11.93 17.46 16.03
CA ASN A 37 13.21 17.48 15.33
C ASN A 37 12.96 17.65 13.81
N ALA A 38 14.03 17.81 13.03
CA ALA A 38 13.91 18.02 11.59
C ALA A 38 13.31 16.80 10.85
N PHE A 39 13.58 15.58 11.33
CA PHE A 39 13.05 14.34 10.76
C PHE A 39 11.54 14.20 10.98
N ASP A 40 11.06 14.53 12.19
CA ASP A 40 9.63 14.51 12.51
C ASP A 40 8.85 15.51 11.66
N ARG A 41 9.42 16.70 11.40
CA ARG A 41 8.85 17.68 10.49
C ARG A 41 8.77 17.17 9.06
N ALA A 42 9.86 16.62 8.52
CA ALA A 42 9.89 16.08 7.16
C ALA A 42 8.86 14.95 6.98
N ARG A 43 8.75 14.06 7.98
CA ARG A 43 7.74 12.99 8.00
C ARG A 43 6.32 13.53 7.99
N GLN A 44 6.02 14.55 8.81
CA GLN A 44 4.69 15.16 8.82
C GLN A 44 4.36 15.86 7.49
N THR A 45 5.33 16.53 6.88
CA THR A 45 5.16 17.15 5.55
C THR A 45 4.86 16.10 4.49
N ALA A 46 5.57 14.96 4.49
CA ALA A 46 5.34 13.88 3.55
C ALA A 46 3.93 13.26 3.71
N ILE A 47 3.47 13.04 4.94
CA ILE A 47 2.11 12.54 5.22
C ILE A 47 1.05 13.57 4.79
N ALA A 48 1.30 14.87 5.00
CA ALA A 48 0.38 15.92 4.55
C ALA A 48 0.24 15.92 3.01
N ALA A 49 1.35 15.79 2.29
CA ALA A 49 1.33 15.69 0.82
C ALA A 49 0.58 14.44 0.34
N ALA A 50 0.75 13.30 1.03
CA ALA A 50 -0.01 12.07 0.72
C ALA A 50 -1.53 12.25 0.89
N ARG A 51 -1.95 12.92 1.97
CA ARG A 51 -3.37 13.23 2.21
C ARG A 51 -3.94 14.20 1.18
N GLU A 52 -3.18 15.23 0.84
CA GLU A 52 -3.55 16.17 -0.22
C GLU A 52 -3.74 15.45 -1.55
N ALA A 53 -2.78 14.61 -1.95
CA ALA A 53 -2.86 13.82 -3.17
C ALA A 53 -4.11 12.94 -3.21
N ARG A 54 -4.38 12.14 -2.16
CA ARG A 54 -5.62 11.34 -2.07
C ARG A 54 -6.87 12.23 -2.15
N GLY A 55 -6.86 13.40 -1.51
CA GLY A 55 -7.94 14.37 -1.61
C GLY A 55 -8.18 14.86 -3.05
N THR A 56 -7.13 15.04 -3.85
CA THR A 56 -7.29 15.38 -5.27
C THR A 56 -7.87 14.23 -6.10
N TYR A 57 -7.44 12.98 -5.83
CA TYR A 57 -7.95 11.79 -6.52
C TYR A 57 -9.43 11.55 -6.21
N ARG A 58 -9.82 11.73 -4.94
CA ARG A 58 -11.22 11.70 -4.52
C ARG A 58 -12.10 12.71 -5.26
N ASN A 59 -11.53 13.83 -5.68
CA ASN A 59 -12.21 14.85 -6.48
C ASN A 59 -12.11 14.61 -8.00
N GLY A 60 -11.61 13.44 -8.42
CA GLY A 60 -11.56 13.00 -9.81
C GLY A 60 -10.28 13.34 -10.56
N LEU A 61 -9.21 13.82 -9.89
CA LEU A 61 -7.92 14.01 -10.56
C LEU A 61 -7.32 12.65 -10.95
N VAL A 62 -7.01 12.50 -12.23
CA VAL A 62 -6.34 11.32 -12.77
C VAL A 62 -4.92 11.70 -13.19
N THR A 63 -3.93 11.20 -12.45
CA THR A 63 -2.50 11.37 -12.76
C THR A 63 -1.70 10.21 -12.18
N PRO A 64 -0.60 9.77 -12.83
CA PRO A 64 0.28 8.77 -12.24
C PRO A 64 0.75 9.17 -10.85
N THR A 65 0.94 8.18 -9.97
CA THR A 65 1.29 8.43 -8.56
C THR A 65 2.79 8.39 -8.28
N ALA A 66 3.60 7.98 -9.27
CA ALA A 66 5.05 7.99 -9.17
C ALA A 66 5.57 9.37 -8.76
N GLY A 67 6.36 9.43 -7.68
CA GLY A 67 6.98 10.67 -7.20
C GLY A 67 6.05 11.70 -6.54
N VAL A 68 4.74 11.45 -6.41
CA VAL A 68 3.78 12.44 -5.86
C VAL A 68 4.01 12.74 -4.37
N ALA A 69 4.28 11.71 -3.57
CA ALA A 69 4.57 11.84 -2.14
C ALA A 69 5.88 11.08 -1.82
N PRO A 70 7.06 11.69 -2.06
CA PRO A 70 8.35 11.03 -1.85
C PRO A 70 8.54 10.57 -0.40
N GLY A 71 9.02 9.33 -0.22
CA GLY A 71 9.25 8.71 1.09
C GLY A 71 7.99 8.15 1.77
N ILE A 72 6.85 8.16 1.08
CA ILE A 72 5.60 7.55 1.53
C ILE A 72 5.31 6.30 0.71
N THR A 73 4.98 5.22 1.41
CA THR A 73 4.65 3.94 0.81
C THR A 73 3.40 4.05 -0.05
N GLN A 74 3.52 3.53 -1.27
CA GLN A 74 2.41 3.31 -2.17
C GLN A 74 2.05 1.83 -2.19
N ALA A 75 0.77 1.53 -2.35
CA ALA A 75 0.26 0.17 -2.35
C ALA A 75 -0.54 -0.11 -3.63
N ASN A 76 -0.34 -1.31 -4.14
CA ASN A 76 -1.22 -1.92 -5.13
C ASN A 76 -2.53 -2.30 -4.43
N LEU A 77 -3.67 -2.13 -5.10
CA LEU A 77 -4.98 -2.60 -4.63
C LEU A 77 -5.44 -3.82 -5.43
N ILE A 78 -5.99 -4.81 -4.72
CA ILE A 78 -6.99 -5.77 -5.23
C ILE A 78 -8.13 -5.90 -4.21
N ALA A 79 -9.37 -5.77 -4.65
CA ALA A 79 -10.57 -5.99 -3.87
C ALA A 79 -11.41 -7.09 -4.51
N LEU A 80 -11.91 -8.01 -3.68
CA LEU A 80 -12.63 -9.22 -4.09
C LEU A 80 -13.83 -9.44 -3.17
N PRO A 81 -14.92 -10.06 -3.65
CA PRO A 81 -15.98 -10.55 -2.77
C PRO A 81 -15.42 -11.52 -1.73
N ARG A 82 -16.03 -11.57 -0.54
CA ARG A 82 -15.51 -12.34 0.61
C ARG A 82 -15.22 -13.81 0.29
N ASP A 83 -16.05 -14.42 -0.55
CA ASP A 83 -15.88 -15.80 -0.99
C ASP A 83 -14.54 -16.04 -1.72
N TRP A 84 -14.03 -15.06 -2.46
CA TRP A 84 -12.73 -15.11 -3.15
C TRP A 84 -11.58 -14.55 -2.31
N ALA A 85 -11.88 -13.74 -1.31
CA ALA A 85 -10.88 -13.14 -0.43
C ALA A 85 -10.05 -14.20 0.33
N TYR A 86 -10.65 -15.33 0.73
CA TYR A 86 -9.90 -16.43 1.36
C TYR A 86 -8.85 -17.03 0.42
N ASP A 87 -9.24 -17.31 -0.82
CA ASP A 87 -8.32 -17.87 -1.82
C ASP A 87 -7.16 -16.90 -2.08
N PHE A 88 -7.45 -15.60 -2.17
CA PHE A 88 -6.43 -14.58 -2.36
C PHE A 88 -5.51 -14.44 -1.14
N LEU A 89 -6.05 -14.45 0.09
CA LEU A 89 -5.22 -14.40 1.30
C LEU A 89 -4.26 -15.60 1.38
N LEU A 90 -4.74 -16.81 1.05
CA LEU A 90 -3.89 -18.00 0.98
C LEU A 90 -2.90 -17.93 -0.18
N TYR A 91 -3.30 -17.36 -1.32
CA TYR A 91 -2.43 -17.13 -2.48
C TYR A 91 -1.30 -16.18 -2.11
N ALA A 92 -1.60 -15.07 -1.43
CA ALA A 92 -0.62 -14.11 -0.98
C ALA A 92 0.36 -14.73 0.02
N GLN A 93 -0.14 -15.48 1.01
CA GLN A 93 0.73 -16.17 1.97
C GLN A 93 1.61 -17.23 1.30
N ARG A 94 1.15 -17.88 0.24
CA ARG A 94 1.96 -18.85 -0.51
C ARG A 94 2.97 -18.18 -1.44
N ASN A 95 2.77 -16.91 -1.78
CA ASN A 95 3.57 -16.15 -2.74
C ASN A 95 3.97 -14.77 -2.17
N PRO A 96 4.61 -14.70 -0.99
CA PRO A 96 4.79 -13.45 -0.25
C PRO A 96 5.66 -12.43 -0.98
N LYS A 97 6.53 -12.88 -1.89
CA LYS A 97 7.36 -11.99 -2.72
C LYS A 97 6.55 -11.27 -3.81
N ALA A 98 5.58 -11.97 -4.41
CA ALA A 98 4.74 -11.43 -5.48
C ALA A 98 3.54 -10.66 -4.94
N CYS A 99 3.00 -11.11 -3.81
CA CYS A 99 1.83 -10.52 -3.17
C CYS A 99 2.10 -10.21 -1.69
N PRO A 100 3.07 -9.33 -1.37
CA PRO A 100 3.34 -8.95 0.01
C PRO A 100 2.19 -8.08 0.54
N ILE A 101 1.33 -8.63 1.40
CA ILE A 101 0.21 -7.88 1.98
C ILE A 101 0.73 -6.87 3.00
N LEU A 102 0.30 -5.62 2.87
CA LEU A 102 0.49 -4.55 3.84
C LEU A 102 -0.71 -4.42 4.80
N ASP A 103 -1.92 -4.52 4.25
CA ASP A 103 -3.17 -4.45 5.03
C ASP A 103 -4.31 -5.20 4.32
N VAL A 104 -5.31 -5.62 5.11
CA VAL A 104 -6.54 -6.27 4.62
C VAL A 104 -7.72 -5.59 5.31
N SER A 105 -8.67 -5.07 4.53
CA SER A 105 -9.88 -4.46 5.11
C SER A 105 -10.83 -5.51 5.66
N ASP A 106 -11.67 -5.11 6.62
CA ASP A 106 -12.85 -5.90 6.98
C ASP A 106 -13.81 -6.00 5.77
N ALA A 107 -14.56 -7.10 5.67
CA ALA A 107 -15.55 -7.29 4.61
C ALA A 107 -16.61 -6.18 4.65
N GLY A 108 -16.86 -5.54 3.50
CA GLY A 108 -17.76 -4.42 3.34
C GLY A 108 -17.17 -3.06 3.75
N SER A 109 -15.95 -3.02 4.29
CA SER A 109 -15.27 -1.78 4.68
C SER A 109 -14.27 -1.31 3.62
N PRO A 110 -14.42 -0.09 3.07
CA PRO A 110 -13.47 0.51 2.15
C PRO A 110 -12.35 1.27 2.85
N THR A 111 -12.15 1.06 4.16
CA THR A 111 -11.12 1.76 4.94
C THR A 111 -9.88 0.89 5.15
N THR A 112 -8.76 1.53 5.46
CA THR A 112 -7.49 0.87 5.77
C THR A 112 -6.80 1.58 6.95
N LEU A 113 -6.06 0.81 7.75
CA LEU A 113 -5.23 1.38 8.81
C LEU A 113 -4.00 2.11 8.28
N LEU A 114 -3.61 1.87 7.01
CA LEU A 114 -2.46 2.50 6.39
C LEU A 114 -2.68 4.00 6.11
N ALA A 115 -3.92 4.48 6.13
CA ALA A 115 -4.27 5.87 5.88
C ALA A 115 -5.59 6.23 6.54
N GLU A 116 -5.53 6.88 7.70
CA GLU A 116 -6.70 7.30 8.47
C GLU A 116 -7.58 8.27 7.65
N GLY A 117 -8.90 8.01 7.63
CA GLY A 117 -9.87 8.82 6.88
C GLY A 117 -9.84 8.65 5.36
N SER A 118 -9.05 7.71 4.85
CA SER A 118 -9.06 7.34 3.44
C SER A 118 -10.30 6.52 3.06
N ASP A 119 -10.62 6.54 1.78
CA ASP A 119 -11.67 5.72 1.16
C ASP A 119 -11.12 5.05 -0.10
N LEU A 120 -10.93 3.73 -0.03
CA LEU A 120 -10.32 2.92 -1.10
C LEU A 120 -11.14 2.88 -2.39
N ARG A 121 -12.36 3.43 -2.41
CA ARG A 121 -13.21 3.52 -3.60
C ARG A 121 -12.92 4.75 -4.45
N THR A 122 -12.32 5.79 -3.86
CA THR A 122 -12.16 7.12 -4.50
C THR A 122 -10.74 7.68 -4.38
N ASP A 123 -9.92 7.20 -3.45
CA ASP A 123 -8.60 7.77 -3.17
C ASP A 123 -7.45 7.21 -4.03
N ILE A 124 -7.76 6.45 -5.08
CA ILE A 124 -6.84 6.00 -6.13
C ILE A 124 -7.25 6.71 -7.43
N PRO A 125 -6.29 7.23 -8.23
CA PRO A 125 -6.66 8.02 -9.40
C PRO A 125 -7.39 7.21 -10.49
N MET A 126 -7.12 5.90 -10.60
CA MET A 126 -7.72 5.04 -11.61
C MET A 126 -7.79 3.58 -11.15
N TYR A 127 -8.93 2.96 -11.41
CA TYR A 127 -9.25 1.58 -11.08
C TYR A 127 -9.52 0.78 -12.34
N ARG A 128 -9.26 -0.52 -12.26
CA ARG A 128 -9.67 -1.55 -13.21
C ARG A 128 -10.78 -2.38 -12.62
N ILE A 129 -11.88 -2.51 -13.35
CA ILE A 129 -12.98 -3.41 -13.01
C ILE A 129 -12.83 -4.68 -13.85
N TRP A 130 -12.82 -5.82 -13.17
CA TRP A 130 -12.64 -7.13 -13.78
C TRP A 130 -13.91 -7.95 -13.64
N ARG A 131 -14.33 -8.59 -14.73
CA ARG A 131 -15.44 -9.55 -14.74
C ARG A 131 -15.06 -10.80 -15.50
N ASP A 132 -15.33 -11.97 -14.93
CA ASP A 132 -15.00 -13.27 -15.52
C ASP A 132 -13.55 -13.38 -16.02
N GLY A 133 -12.61 -12.86 -15.22
CA GLY A 133 -11.18 -12.79 -15.54
C GLY A 133 -10.79 -11.83 -16.66
N LYS A 134 -11.69 -10.92 -17.08
CA LYS A 134 -11.45 -9.95 -18.15
C LYS A 134 -11.58 -8.53 -17.61
N LEU A 135 -10.67 -7.66 -18.05
CA LEU A 135 -10.81 -6.22 -17.82
C LEU A 135 -12.02 -5.73 -18.62
N VAL A 136 -13.01 -5.14 -17.95
CA VAL A 136 -14.23 -4.63 -18.59
C VAL A 136 -14.23 -3.11 -18.74
N GLU A 137 -13.66 -2.38 -17.77
CA GLU A 137 -13.58 -0.91 -17.81
C GLU A 137 -12.48 -0.39 -16.88
N GLU A 138 -12.07 0.85 -17.14
CA GLU A 138 -11.24 1.67 -16.25
C GLU A 138 -12.02 2.91 -15.81
N VAL A 139 -12.04 3.18 -14.51
CA VAL A 139 -12.84 4.25 -13.89
C VAL A 139 -11.99 5.03 -12.89
N SER A 140 -12.26 6.32 -12.70
CA SER A 140 -11.61 7.13 -11.66
C SER A 140 -12.31 7.04 -10.30
N ASP A 141 -13.49 6.45 -10.24
CA ASP A 141 -14.27 6.22 -9.03
C ASP A 141 -14.86 4.80 -9.06
N ALA A 142 -14.43 3.96 -8.11
CA ALA A 142 -14.85 2.57 -8.00
C ALA A 142 -16.08 2.37 -7.10
N THR A 143 -16.72 3.45 -6.61
CA THR A 143 -17.85 3.37 -5.66
C THR A 143 -19.01 2.55 -6.22
N GLN A 144 -19.36 2.74 -7.50
CA GLN A 144 -20.46 1.99 -8.12
C GLN A 144 -20.14 0.49 -8.22
N ALA A 145 -18.93 0.15 -8.68
CA ALA A 145 -18.51 -1.25 -8.79
C ALA A 145 -18.41 -1.92 -7.41
N TRP A 146 -17.90 -1.20 -6.41
CA TRP A 146 -17.87 -1.70 -5.02
C TRP A 146 -19.26 -2.03 -4.49
N ALA A 147 -20.28 -1.24 -4.84
CA ALA A 147 -21.65 -1.44 -4.34
C ALA A 147 -22.37 -2.66 -4.94
N GLU A 148 -21.79 -3.32 -5.95
CA GLU A 148 -22.33 -4.58 -6.49
C GLU A 148 -22.21 -5.75 -5.51
N HIS A 149 -21.32 -5.63 -4.52
CA HIS A 149 -21.08 -6.63 -3.49
C HIS A 149 -20.99 -5.94 -2.12
N ASP A 150 -21.82 -6.34 -1.17
CA ASP A 150 -21.85 -5.77 0.19
C ASP A 150 -20.71 -6.28 1.09
N ASP A 151 -19.98 -7.31 0.64
CA ASP A 151 -18.97 -8.04 1.40
C ASP A 151 -17.56 -7.94 0.79
N MET A 152 -17.28 -6.89 0.00
CA MET A 152 -15.96 -6.67 -0.61
C MET A 152 -14.85 -6.62 0.45
N VAL A 153 -13.75 -7.31 0.18
CA VAL A 153 -12.52 -7.30 0.99
C VAL A 153 -11.40 -6.70 0.15
N ALA A 154 -10.76 -5.65 0.65
CA ALA A 154 -9.64 -4.99 0.00
C ALA A 154 -8.31 -5.51 0.56
N PHE A 155 -7.36 -5.77 -0.33
CA PHE A 155 -5.98 -6.11 -0.01
C PHE A 155 -5.06 -5.03 -0.55
N LEU A 156 -4.34 -4.37 0.34
CA LEU A 156 -3.26 -3.45 -0.01
C LEU A 156 -1.95 -4.22 -0.03
N ILE A 157 -1.26 -4.19 -1.16
CA ILE A 157 -0.10 -5.01 -1.45
C ILE A 157 1.10 -4.10 -1.69
N GLY A 158 2.24 -4.46 -1.13
CA GLY A 158 3.49 -3.71 -1.26
C GLY A 158 3.83 -3.42 -2.72
N CYS A 159 4.49 -2.28 -2.94
CA CYS A 159 4.86 -1.81 -4.27
C CYS A 159 6.37 -1.62 -4.37
N SER A 160 6.92 -1.90 -5.55
CA SER A 160 8.35 -1.71 -5.84
C SER A 160 8.78 -0.25 -5.79
N PHE A 161 7.84 0.69 -5.80
CA PHE A 161 8.12 2.13 -5.73
C PHE A 161 8.83 2.50 -4.41
N THR A 162 8.61 1.73 -3.34
CA THR A 162 9.23 1.97 -2.05
C THR A 162 10.76 1.82 -2.04
N PHE A 163 11.35 1.00 -2.92
CA PHE A 163 12.81 0.90 -3.01
C PHE A 163 13.42 1.81 -4.09
N GLU A 164 12.61 2.54 -4.87
CA GLU A 164 13.12 3.45 -5.91
C GLU A 164 13.82 4.67 -5.31
N THR A 165 13.28 5.23 -4.23
CA THR A 165 13.91 6.35 -3.52
C THR A 165 15.32 5.99 -3.02
N PRO A 166 15.53 4.87 -2.29
CA PRO A 166 16.87 4.42 -1.93
C PRO A 166 17.82 4.17 -3.11
N LEU A 167 17.32 3.67 -4.25
CA LEU A 167 18.15 3.53 -5.46
C LEU A 167 18.61 4.91 -5.97
N GLN A 168 17.69 5.88 -6.05
CA GLN A 168 18.00 7.23 -6.48
C GLN A 168 18.95 7.96 -5.50
N GLU A 169 18.77 7.78 -4.20
CA GLU A 169 19.66 8.31 -3.15
C GLU A 169 21.09 7.75 -3.27
N ALA A 170 21.24 6.49 -3.68
CA ALA A 170 22.52 5.88 -4.00
C ALA A 170 23.08 6.32 -5.38
N GLY A 171 22.37 7.19 -6.11
CA GLY A 171 22.76 7.61 -7.46
C GLY A 171 22.59 6.51 -8.51
N ILE A 172 21.67 5.56 -8.28
CA ILE A 172 21.22 4.58 -9.28
C ILE A 172 19.97 5.13 -9.94
N GLU A 173 20.05 5.38 -11.24
CA GLU A 173 18.94 5.92 -12.02
C GLU A 173 17.75 4.94 -12.06
N VAL A 174 16.54 5.46 -11.93
CA VAL A 174 15.30 4.74 -12.17
C VAL A 174 14.70 5.23 -13.50
N ARG A 175 15.02 4.54 -14.60
CA ARG A 175 14.77 5.01 -15.98
C ARG A 175 13.34 5.50 -16.25
N HIS A 176 12.33 4.76 -15.80
CA HIS A 176 10.93 5.17 -16.04
C HIS A 176 10.55 6.48 -15.34
N ILE A 177 11.13 6.79 -14.18
CA ILE A 177 10.94 8.10 -13.53
C ILE A 177 11.59 9.19 -14.38
N THR A 178 12.84 8.98 -14.82
CA THR A 178 13.55 9.93 -15.70
C THR A 178 12.76 10.21 -16.99
N ASP A 179 12.17 9.17 -17.57
CA ASP A 179 11.42 9.24 -18.83
C ASP A 179 9.97 9.70 -18.63
N GLY A 180 9.50 9.86 -17.39
CA GLY A 180 8.12 10.27 -17.09
C GLY A 180 7.07 9.25 -17.51
N CYS A 181 7.40 7.95 -17.48
CA CYS A 181 6.53 6.87 -17.92
C CYS A 181 6.30 5.82 -16.83
N ASN A 182 5.36 4.91 -17.07
CA ASN A 182 5.12 3.79 -16.16
C ASN A 182 6.18 2.71 -16.31
N VAL A 183 6.61 2.13 -15.20
CA VAL A 183 7.59 1.03 -15.21
C VAL A 183 7.10 -0.12 -16.10
N PRO A 184 7.94 -0.68 -16.99
CA PRO A 184 7.57 -1.84 -17.79
C PRO A 184 7.43 -3.07 -16.92
N MET A 185 6.34 -3.80 -17.12
CA MET A 185 6.05 -5.03 -16.42
C MET A 185 5.73 -6.17 -17.39
N TYR A 186 6.14 -7.37 -17.04
CA TYR A 186 6.06 -8.54 -17.92
C TYR A 186 5.49 -9.73 -17.18
N ARG A 187 4.62 -10.47 -17.86
CA ARG A 187 4.15 -11.78 -17.45
C ARG A 187 5.28 -12.77 -17.71
N THR A 188 5.60 -13.58 -16.70
CA THR A 188 6.71 -14.54 -16.81
C THR A 188 6.23 -15.96 -17.09
N ASN A 189 7.16 -16.85 -17.40
CA ASN A 189 6.93 -18.30 -17.42
C ASN A 189 7.00 -18.95 -16.02
N ARG A 190 7.13 -18.17 -14.94
CA ARG A 190 7.24 -18.67 -13.56
C ARG A 190 5.88 -18.66 -12.89
N ALA A 191 5.28 -19.84 -12.75
CA ALA A 191 4.03 -20.00 -12.02
C ALA A 191 4.18 -19.63 -10.54
N CYS A 192 3.21 -18.91 -10.00
CA CYS A 192 3.02 -18.80 -8.56
C CYS A 192 2.50 -20.13 -8.00
N ARG A 193 2.71 -20.35 -6.71
CA ARG A 193 2.12 -21.50 -6.01
C ARG A 193 0.60 -21.28 -5.92
N PRO A 194 -0.23 -22.18 -6.48
CA PRO A 194 -1.68 -21.98 -6.51
C PRO A 194 -2.30 -22.03 -5.10
N ALA A 195 -3.50 -21.46 -4.94
CA ALA A 195 -4.25 -21.44 -3.69
C ALA A 195 -5.76 -21.42 -3.96
N GLY A 196 -6.47 -22.46 -3.52
CA GLY A 196 -7.89 -22.61 -3.82
C GLY A 196 -8.12 -22.59 -5.33
N ARG A 197 -8.99 -21.69 -5.78
CA ARG A 197 -9.28 -21.47 -7.21
C ARG A 197 -8.23 -20.64 -7.94
N LEU A 198 -7.36 -19.93 -7.22
CA LEU A 198 -6.39 -19.01 -7.81
C LEU A 198 -5.11 -19.70 -8.27
N HIS A 199 -4.75 -19.43 -9.53
CA HIS A 199 -3.48 -19.76 -10.14
C HIS A 199 -3.08 -18.67 -11.15
N GLY A 200 -1.79 -18.61 -11.50
CA GLY A 200 -1.28 -17.65 -12.46
C GLY A 200 0.24 -17.56 -12.41
N GLU A 201 0.81 -16.90 -13.40
CA GLU A 201 2.22 -16.54 -13.44
C GLU A 201 2.56 -15.34 -12.56
N MET A 202 3.81 -15.29 -12.12
CA MET A 202 4.38 -14.09 -11.53
C MET A 202 4.53 -13.02 -12.61
N VAL A 203 4.11 -11.79 -12.29
CA VAL A 203 4.42 -10.59 -13.07
C VAL A 203 5.64 -9.92 -12.45
N VAL A 204 6.55 -9.44 -13.29
CA VAL A 204 7.76 -8.74 -12.85
C VAL A 204 7.80 -7.32 -13.40
N SER A 205 8.31 -6.37 -12.62
CA SER A 205 8.72 -5.05 -13.12
C SER A 205 10.20 -5.08 -13.47
N MET A 206 10.59 -4.37 -14.53
CA MET A 206 11.98 -4.33 -15.00
C MET A 206 12.54 -2.92 -14.88
N ARG A 207 13.77 -2.81 -14.38
CA ARG A 207 14.55 -1.57 -14.44
C ARG A 207 15.92 -1.87 -15.07
N PRO A 208 16.39 -1.08 -16.04
CA PRO A 208 17.77 -1.17 -16.51
C PRO A 208 18.71 -0.60 -15.47
N ILE A 209 19.69 -1.39 -15.03
CA ILE A 209 20.68 -0.99 -14.00
C ILE A 209 22.08 -1.08 -14.62
N PRO A 210 22.96 -0.08 -14.44
CA PRO A 210 24.36 -0.18 -14.87
C PRO A 210 25.02 -1.44 -14.32
N ALA A 211 25.77 -2.17 -15.17
CA ALA A 211 26.29 -3.50 -14.83
C ALA A 211 27.12 -3.53 -13.53
N ASP A 212 27.88 -2.48 -13.24
CA ASP A 212 28.70 -2.30 -12.03
C ASP A 212 27.88 -1.98 -10.77
N ARG A 213 26.61 -1.58 -10.91
CA ARG A 213 25.70 -1.21 -9.82
C ARG A 213 24.66 -2.28 -9.51
N VAL A 214 24.56 -3.36 -10.29
CA VAL A 214 23.54 -4.43 -10.12
C VAL A 214 23.58 -5.06 -8.73
N ALA A 215 24.77 -5.36 -8.21
CA ALA A 215 24.91 -5.97 -6.89
C ALA A 215 24.43 -5.04 -5.77
N GLU A 216 24.74 -3.75 -5.89
CA GLU A 216 24.28 -2.72 -4.95
C GLU A 216 22.77 -2.52 -5.03
N ALA A 217 22.19 -2.43 -6.24
CA ALA A 217 20.75 -2.31 -6.43
C ALA A 217 19.99 -3.51 -5.82
N SER A 218 20.54 -4.72 -5.96
CA SER A 218 20.00 -5.93 -5.34
C SER A 218 20.06 -5.87 -3.81
N ALA A 219 21.19 -5.40 -3.25
CA ALA A 219 21.35 -5.27 -1.81
C ALA A 219 20.44 -4.19 -1.20
N ILE A 220 20.29 -3.04 -1.86
CA ILE A 220 19.41 -1.94 -1.45
C ILE A 220 17.96 -2.43 -1.42
N SER A 221 17.46 -2.95 -2.55
CA SER A 221 16.08 -3.45 -2.63
C SER A 221 15.83 -4.66 -1.71
N GLY A 222 16.87 -5.46 -1.44
CA GLY A 222 16.83 -6.59 -0.50
C GLY A 222 16.49 -6.21 0.95
N ARG A 223 16.70 -4.95 1.36
CA ARG A 223 16.34 -4.45 2.71
C ARG A 223 14.86 -4.13 2.87
N TYR A 224 14.04 -4.42 1.86
CA TYR A 224 12.60 -4.12 1.86
C TYR A 224 11.76 -5.37 1.57
N PRO A 225 11.87 -6.45 2.36
CA PRO A 225 11.24 -7.74 2.07
C PRO A 225 9.70 -7.66 2.03
N SER A 226 9.09 -6.72 2.76
CA SER A 226 7.64 -6.51 2.80
C SER A 226 7.06 -5.73 1.61
N VAL A 227 7.89 -5.34 0.63
CA VAL A 227 7.49 -4.61 -0.59
C VAL A 227 8.26 -5.14 -1.81
N HIS A 228 8.18 -6.45 -2.02
CA HIS A 228 8.84 -7.28 -3.06
C HIS A 228 10.32 -7.62 -2.81
N GLY A 229 11.08 -6.78 -2.10
CA GLY A 229 12.44 -7.09 -1.68
C GLY A 229 13.43 -7.24 -2.83
N ALA A 230 14.36 -8.19 -2.70
CA ALA A 230 15.43 -8.42 -3.68
C ALA A 230 14.90 -8.76 -5.09
N PRO A 231 15.68 -8.58 -6.17
CA PRO A 231 15.32 -9.03 -7.51
C PRO A 231 14.93 -10.52 -7.56
N VAL A 232 14.07 -10.89 -8.49
CA VAL A 232 13.71 -12.29 -8.80
C VAL A 232 14.50 -12.86 -9.97
N HIS A 233 15.10 -11.98 -10.79
CA HIS A 233 15.96 -12.32 -11.92
C HIS A 233 16.86 -11.15 -12.30
N VAL A 234 18.03 -11.45 -12.87
CA VAL A 234 19.02 -10.48 -13.36
C VAL A 234 19.54 -10.99 -14.70
N GLY A 235 19.55 -10.12 -15.72
CA GLY A 235 20.11 -10.44 -17.04
C GLY A 235 19.08 -11.09 -17.97
N GLU A 236 19.48 -12.18 -18.64
CA GLU A 236 18.82 -12.74 -19.82
C GLU A 236 17.27 -12.85 -19.72
N PRO A 237 16.50 -11.98 -20.40
CA PRO A 237 15.03 -11.92 -20.27
C PRO A 237 14.33 -13.20 -20.74
N GLY A 238 14.88 -13.89 -21.75
CA GLY A 238 14.31 -15.12 -22.27
C GLY A 238 14.19 -16.24 -21.21
N ARG A 239 15.03 -16.21 -20.16
CA ARG A 239 14.93 -17.15 -19.03
C ARG A 239 13.65 -16.97 -18.21
N LEU A 240 13.05 -15.78 -18.23
CA LEU A 240 11.72 -15.50 -17.67
C LEU A 240 10.58 -15.68 -18.68
N GLY A 241 10.87 -16.12 -19.92
CA GLY A 241 9.88 -16.21 -20.99
C GLY A 241 9.58 -14.86 -21.65
N ILE A 242 10.40 -13.83 -21.41
CA ILE A 242 10.24 -12.51 -22.00
C ILE A 242 11.03 -12.47 -23.30
N ASN A 243 10.33 -12.48 -24.43
CA ASN A 243 10.95 -12.54 -25.76
C ASN A 243 11.40 -11.16 -26.28
N ASP A 244 10.70 -10.09 -25.89
CA ASP A 244 10.93 -8.74 -26.39
C ASP A 244 10.67 -7.71 -25.29
N LEU A 245 11.73 -7.07 -24.77
CA LEU A 245 11.61 -6.05 -23.73
C LEU A 245 10.92 -4.78 -24.22
N SER A 246 10.85 -4.53 -25.54
CA SER A 246 10.17 -3.35 -26.09
C SER A 246 8.64 -3.46 -26.04
N ARG A 247 8.11 -4.62 -25.66
CA ARG A 247 6.67 -4.92 -25.62
C ARG A 247 6.25 -5.41 -24.22
N PRO A 248 6.23 -4.52 -23.21
CA PRO A 248 5.75 -4.91 -21.89
C PRO A 248 4.26 -5.30 -21.93
N ASP A 249 3.87 -6.22 -21.06
CA ASP A 249 2.46 -6.61 -20.88
C ASP A 249 1.67 -5.52 -20.15
N PHE A 250 2.35 -4.74 -19.29
CA PHE A 250 1.79 -3.58 -18.59
C PHE A 250 2.82 -2.46 -18.48
N GLY A 251 2.35 -1.21 -18.44
CA GLY A 251 3.21 -0.02 -18.39
C GLY A 251 3.83 0.32 -19.75
N ASP A 252 4.90 1.10 -19.72
CA ASP A 252 5.52 1.66 -20.92
C ASP A 252 6.90 1.07 -21.14
N ALA A 253 7.28 0.85 -22.40
CA ALA A 253 8.63 0.41 -22.74
C ALA A 253 9.65 1.51 -22.40
N VAL A 254 10.84 1.11 -21.94
CA VAL A 254 11.94 2.02 -21.64
C VAL A 254 13.18 1.69 -22.46
N SER A 255 14.03 2.70 -22.66
CA SER A 255 15.33 2.50 -23.30
C SER A 255 16.31 1.78 -22.37
N ILE A 256 17.08 0.84 -22.92
CA ILE A 256 18.17 0.14 -22.23
C ILE A 256 19.47 0.50 -22.95
N LYS A 257 20.34 1.25 -22.28
CA LYS A 257 21.61 1.74 -22.83
C LYS A 257 22.65 0.61 -22.87
N PRO A 258 23.63 0.66 -23.78
CA PRO A 258 24.78 -0.23 -23.72
C PRO A 258 25.44 -0.18 -22.33
N GLY A 259 25.69 -1.35 -21.74
CA GLY A 259 26.24 -1.47 -20.38
C GLY A 259 25.21 -1.54 -19.25
N GLU A 260 23.92 -1.35 -19.54
CA GLU A 260 22.83 -1.62 -18.60
C GLU A 260 22.38 -3.08 -18.68
N VAL A 261 22.01 -3.62 -17.52
CA VAL A 261 21.49 -4.99 -17.34
C VAL A 261 20.03 -4.89 -16.93
N PRO A 262 19.10 -5.61 -17.57
CA PRO A 262 17.73 -5.66 -17.10
C PRO A 262 17.66 -6.44 -15.79
N VAL A 263 17.13 -5.80 -14.76
CA VAL A 263 16.91 -6.40 -13.44
C VAL A 263 15.41 -6.45 -13.18
N PHE A 264 14.92 -7.59 -12.71
CA PHE A 264 13.51 -7.88 -12.57
C PHE A 264 13.13 -8.10 -11.12
N TRP A 265 12.08 -7.41 -10.66
CA TRP A 265 11.49 -7.59 -9.34
C TRP A 265 10.09 -8.16 -9.47
N ALA A 266 9.64 -8.93 -8.49
CA ALA A 266 8.23 -9.29 -8.44
C ALA A 266 7.38 -8.01 -8.34
N CYS A 267 6.20 -8.02 -8.93
CA CYS A 267 5.34 -6.85 -9.00
C CYS A 267 3.93 -7.15 -8.46
N GLY A 268 3.35 -6.19 -7.76
CA GLY A 268 1.99 -6.23 -7.21
C GLY A 268 0.87 -6.20 -8.25
N VAL A 269 1.20 -6.30 -9.53
CA VAL A 269 0.29 -6.62 -10.64
C VAL A 269 0.15 -8.15 -10.84
N THR A 270 0.95 -8.98 -10.17
CA THR A 270 0.77 -10.46 -10.15
C THR A 270 -0.65 -10.90 -9.78
N PRO A 271 -1.35 -10.28 -8.82
CA PRO A 271 -2.78 -10.52 -8.56
C PRO A 271 -3.67 -10.33 -9.80
N GLN A 272 -3.40 -9.35 -10.67
CA GLN A 272 -4.18 -9.12 -11.89
C GLN A 272 -4.00 -10.29 -12.87
N ALA A 273 -2.78 -10.82 -13.01
CA ALA A 273 -2.53 -12.02 -13.80
C ALA A 273 -3.27 -13.25 -13.25
N ALA A 274 -3.33 -13.40 -11.91
CA ALA A 274 -4.09 -14.46 -11.27
C ALA A 274 -5.61 -14.32 -11.50
N VAL A 275 -6.14 -13.09 -11.46
CA VAL A 275 -7.54 -12.78 -11.80
C VAL A 275 -7.86 -13.25 -13.21
N MET A 276 -7.00 -12.94 -14.18
CA MET A 276 -7.17 -13.33 -15.57
C MET A 276 -7.10 -14.83 -15.77
N ALA A 277 -6.06 -15.47 -15.25
CA ALA A 277 -5.81 -16.89 -15.46
C ALA A 277 -6.86 -17.78 -14.77
N SER A 278 -7.42 -17.32 -13.65
CA SER A 278 -8.37 -18.10 -12.83
C SER A 278 -9.84 -17.81 -13.16
N GLY A 279 -10.12 -16.87 -14.08
CA GLY A 279 -11.50 -16.51 -14.44
C GLY A 279 -12.30 -15.95 -13.25
N VAL A 280 -11.68 -15.09 -12.43
CA VAL A 280 -12.35 -14.53 -11.23
C VAL A 280 -13.61 -13.76 -11.67
N PRO A 281 -14.80 -14.07 -11.12
CA PRO A 281 -16.07 -13.49 -11.58
C PRO A 281 -16.15 -11.97 -11.42
N PHE A 282 -15.60 -11.44 -10.34
CA PHE A 282 -15.56 -10.01 -10.06
C PHE A 282 -14.33 -9.65 -9.24
N ALA A 283 -13.60 -8.61 -9.66
CA ALA A 283 -12.52 -8.01 -8.90
C ALA A 283 -12.37 -6.53 -9.24
N ILE A 284 -11.83 -5.76 -8.30
CA ILE A 284 -11.43 -4.36 -8.52
C ILE A 284 -9.96 -4.26 -8.21
N THR A 285 -9.17 -3.67 -9.10
CA THR A 285 -7.77 -3.34 -8.82
C THR A 285 -7.50 -1.88 -9.12
N HIS A 286 -6.35 -1.39 -8.70
CA HIS A 286 -5.79 -0.18 -9.26
C HIS A 286 -5.36 -0.39 -10.73
N SER A 287 -5.33 0.67 -11.53
CA SER A 287 -4.66 0.67 -12.84
C SER A 287 -3.14 0.81 -12.65
N PRO A 288 -2.29 0.10 -13.43
CA PRO A 288 -0.84 0.24 -13.35
C PRO A 288 -0.38 1.70 -13.45
N GLY A 289 0.45 2.15 -12.51
CA GLY A 289 0.91 3.54 -12.43
C GLY A 289 0.05 4.47 -11.55
N TYR A 290 -1.13 4.00 -11.13
CA TYR A 290 -2.09 4.73 -10.31
C TYR A 290 -2.31 4.01 -8.98
N MET A 291 -1.37 4.12 -8.04
CA MET A 291 -1.41 3.34 -6.79
C MET A 291 -2.13 4.10 -5.68
N PHE A 292 -2.46 3.40 -4.59
CA PHE A 292 -2.92 4.04 -3.37
C PHE A 292 -1.72 4.61 -2.59
N ILE A 293 -1.72 5.90 -2.29
CA ILE A 293 -0.68 6.54 -1.46
C ILE A 293 -1.08 6.44 0.01
N THR A 294 -0.28 5.80 0.87
CA THR A 294 -0.61 5.60 2.29
C THR A 294 -0.24 6.81 3.17
N ASP A 295 -0.38 6.71 4.49
CA ASP A 295 0.26 7.60 5.48
C ASP A 295 1.53 6.96 6.09
N VAL A 296 1.95 5.80 5.60
CA VAL A 296 3.07 5.02 6.13
C VAL A 296 4.36 5.42 5.41
N PRO A 297 5.42 5.87 6.12
CA PRO A 297 6.71 6.14 5.50
C PRO A 297 7.39 4.86 5.02
N ASP A 298 8.11 4.94 3.91
CA ASP A 298 8.88 3.83 3.32
C ASP A 298 9.88 3.20 4.30
N SER A 299 10.46 4.02 5.17
CA SER A 299 11.40 3.58 6.20
C SER A 299 10.79 2.61 7.23
N THR A 300 9.45 2.52 7.31
CA THR A 300 8.76 1.54 8.16
C THR A 300 9.02 0.10 7.72
N TYR A 301 9.26 -0.11 6.42
CA TYR A 301 9.47 -1.44 5.82
C TYR A 301 10.94 -1.77 5.56
N HIS A 302 11.86 -0.87 5.91
CA HIS A 302 13.30 -1.11 5.83
C HIS A 302 13.76 -1.98 7.00
N VAL A 303 14.51 -3.05 6.72
CA VAL A 303 15.14 -3.96 7.71
C VAL A 303 16.66 -3.92 7.69
#